data_AF-M2T931-F1
#
_entry.id   AF-M2T931-F1
#
_cell.length_a   1.000
_cell.length_b   1.000
_cell.length_c   1.000
_cell.angle_alpha   90.00
_cell.angle_beta   90.00
_cell.angle_gamma   90.00
#
_symmetry.space_group_name_H-M   'P 1'
#
loop_
_entity.id
_entity.type
_entity.pdbx_description
1 polymer ?
#
loop_
_entity_poly.entity_id
_entity_poly.type
_entity_poly.pdbx_seq_one_letter_code
_entity_poly.pdbx_strand_id
1 'polypeptide(L)'
;MAPNYNIATRALVVTLKSVAGKSNSKVCYLTGLPESTIRSIYAKAIKRGFKYNASQPITICNAHLEDAPRSGRPTKETEAVRQSITQKLVRDRYGREKSCADLAGELSQEGVNISATTVRQILKKAGYKKTKPTRKPGLTKKIREERLA
;
A
#
# COMPACT_ATOMS: atom_id res chain seq x y z
N MET A 1 -6.66 19.96 -9.32
CA MET A 1 -5.50 19.44 -8.55
C MET A 1 -4.79 20.65 -7.97
N ALA A 2 -4.45 20.67 -6.67
CA ALA A 2 -3.64 21.76 -6.15
C ALA A 2 -2.27 21.74 -6.87
N PRO A 3 -1.75 22.89 -7.34
CA PRO A 3 -0.42 22.94 -7.93
C PRO A 3 0.60 22.34 -6.97
N ASN A 4 1.43 21.43 -7.49
CA ASN A 4 2.48 20.81 -6.71
C ASN A 4 3.64 21.81 -6.60
N TYR A 5 3.71 22.51 -5.48
CA TYR A 5 4.80 23.45 -5.23
C TYR A 5 6.06 22.69 -4.83
N ASN A 6 7.19 23.07 -5.44
CA ASN A 6 8.48 22.47 -5.15
C ASN A 6 8.84 22.61 -3.67
N ILE A 7 9.64 21.68 -3.17
CA ILE A 7 10.05 21.64 -1.77
C ILE A 7 10.73 22.93 -1.32
N ALA A 8 11.52 23.56 -2.20
CA ALA A 8 12.18 24.84 -1.97
C ALA A 8 11.17 25.98 -1.72
N THR A 9 10.09 26.05 -2.50
CA THR A 9 9.03 27.06 -2.31
C THR A 9 8.31 26.85 -0.98
N ARG A 10 8.07 25.60 -0.59
CA ARG A 10 7.46 25.27 0.70
C ARG A 10 8.39 25.61 1.87
N ALA A 11 9.70 25.39 1.71
CA ALA A 11 10.71 25.79 2.67
C ALA A 11 10.74 27.32 2.84
N LEU A 12 10.72 28.07 1.72
CA LEU A 12 10.66 29.54 1.73
C LEU A 12 9.43 30.06 2.49
N VAL A 13 8.27 29.43 2.34
CA VAL A 13 7.06 29.80 3.09
C VAL A 13 7.27 29.57 4.59
N VAL A 14 7.83 28.43 4.98
CA VAL A 14 8.07 28.11 6.39
C VAL A 14 9.08 29.08 6.99
N THR A 15 10.18 29.38 6.30
CA THR A 15 11.20 30.33 6.79
C THR A 15 10.68 31.76 6.92
N LEU A 16 9.89 32.23 5.94
CA LEU A 16 9.31 33.58 5.99
C LEU A 16 8.32 33.74 7.15
N LYS A 17 7.60 32.66 7.50
CA LYS A 17 6.67 32.66 8.62
C LYS A 17 7.34 32.53 9.98
N SER A 18 8.35 31.67 10.10
CA SER A 18 9.01 31.39 11.37
C SER A 18 10.10 32.42 11.67
N VAL A 19 11.15 32.46 10.84
CA VAL A 19 12.36 33.27 11.07
C VAL A 19 12.07 34.75 10.87
N ALA A 20 11.41 35.10 9.76
CA ALA A 20 11.20 36.49 9.38
C ALA A 20 9.90 37.10 9.96
N GLY A 21 9.10 36.30 10.68
CA GLY A 21 7.87 36.72 11.35
C GLY A 21 6.86 37.41 10.44
N LYS A 22 6.85 37.12 9.13
CA LYS A 22 6.02 37.84 8.16
C LYS A 22 4.56 37.43 8.26
N SER A 23 3.66 38.41 8.09
CA SER A 23 2.23 38.16 7.97
C SER A 23 1.90 37.37 6.70
N ASN A 24 0.77 36.65 6.69
CA ASN A 24 0.36 35.86 5.53
C ASN A 24 0.20 36.70 4.26
N SER A 25 -0.29 37.94 4.37
CA SER A 25 -0.43 38.87 3.24
C SER A 25 0.93 39.21 2.63
N LYS A 26 1.95 39.44 3.48
CA LYS A 26 3.31 39.72 3.00
C LYS A 26 3.95 38.49 2.37
N VAL A 27 3.72 37.30 2.93
CA VAL A 27 4.20 36.04 2.33
C VAL A 27 3.51 35.78 0.99
N CYS A 28 2.22 36.04 0.88
CA CYS A 28 1.46 35.96 -0.37
C CYS A 28 2.09 36.86 -1.45
N TYR A 29 2.35 38.13 -1.13
CA TYR A 29 3.01 39.07 -2.03
C TYR A 29 4.41 38.59 -2.47
N LEU A 30 5.22 38.05 -1.55
CA LEU A 30 6.59 37.62 -1.84
C LEU A 30 6.67 36.31 -2.63
N THR A 31 5.72 35.39 -2.42
CA THR A 31 5.77 34.03 -2.99
C THR A 31 4.79 33.82 -4.14
N GLY A 32 3.84 34.74 -4.36
CA GLY A 32 2.75 34.60 -5.32
C GLY A 32 1.73 33.51 -4.94
N LEU A 33 1.82 32.93 -3.74
CA LEU A 33 0.96 31.83 -3.31
C LEU A 33 -0.31 32.35 -2.64
N PRO A 34 -1.48 31.73 -2.89
CA PRO A 34 -2.70 32.11 -2.19
C PRO A 34 -2.57 31.81 -0.70
N GLU A 35 -3.19 32.64 0.12
CA GLU A 35 -3.08 32.54 1.58
C GLU A 35 -3.49 31.16 2.14
N SER A 36 -4.50 30.53 1.52
CA SER A 36 -4.93 29.16 1.88
C SER A 36 -3.80 28.13 1.73
N THR A 37 -2.98 28.26 0.69
CA THR A 37 -1.81 27.41 0.44
C THR A 37 -0.74 27.65 1.49
N ILE A 38 -0.44 28.92 1.80
CA ILE A 38 0.54 29.30 2.83
C ILE A 38 0.15 28.70 4.19
N ARG A 39 -1.13 28.86 4.58
CA ARG A 39 -1.67 28.27 5.82
C ARG A 39 -1.55 26.74 5.81
N SER A 40 -1.90 26.08 4.70
CA SER A 40 -1.80 24.62 4.57
C SER A 40 -0.36 24.10 4.68
N ILE A 41 0.59 24.75 4.00
CA ILE A 41 2.01 24.39 4.04
C ILE A 41 2.53 24.48 5.47
N TYR A 42 2.28 25.61 6.15
CA TYR A 42 2.76 25.82 7.51
C TYR A 42 2.13 24.84 8.52
N ALA A 43 0.82 24.62 8.43
CA ALA A 43 0.12 23.65 9.29
C ALA A 43 0.63 22.22 9.09
N LYS A 44 0.90 21.81 7.84
CA LYS A 44 1.48 20.48 7.54
C LYS A 44 2.89 20.34 8.11
N ALA A 45 3.72 21.38 8.03
CA ALA A 45 5.05 21.37 8.61
C ALA A 45 4.98 21.15 10.14
N ILE A 46 4.11 21.90 10.84
CA ILE A 46 3.90 21.73 12.29
C ILE A 46 3.41 20.31 12.61
N LYS A 47 2.43 19.80 11.87
CA LYS A 47 1.91 18.43 12.05
C LYS A 47 2.98 17.35 11.91
N ARG A 48 4.03 17.63 11.14
CA ARG A 48 5.18 16.74 10.91
C ARG A 48 6.38 17.04 11.81
N GLY A 49 6.16 17.78 12.90
CA GLY A 49 7.15 18.00 13.95
C GLY A 49 8.03 19.23 13.76
N PHE A 50 7.78 20.10 12.78
CA PHE A 50 8.45 21.39 12.73
C PHE A 50 8.05 22.22 13.96
N LYS A 51 9.04 22.64 14.75
CA LYS A 51 8.86 23.52 15.91
C LYS A 51 9.75 24.76 15.70
N TYR A 52 9.13 25.93 15.80
CA TYR A 52 9.86 27.18 15.82
C TYR A 52 10.07 27.62 17.27
N ASN A 53 11.34 27.82 17.63
CA ASN A 53 11.75 28.38 18.91
C ASN A 53 12.77 29.48 18.64
N ALA A 54 12.49 30.71 19.08
CA ALA A 54 13.35 31.86 18.84
C ALA A 54 14.74 31.71 19.50
N SER A 55 14.84 30.89 20.54
CA SER A 55 16.09 30.68 21.30
C SER A 55 16.93 29.51 20.79
N GLN A 56 16.51 28.81 19.73
CA GLN A 56 17.20 27.64 19.19
C GLN A 56 17.45 27.76 17.68
N PRO A 57 18.54 27.17 17.16
CA PRO A 57 18.78 27.12 15.73
C PRO A 57 17.64 26.37 15.03
N ILE A 58 17.23 26.90 13.89
CA ILE A 58 16.07 26.40 13.14
C ILE A 58 16.54 25.30 12.19
N THR A 59 15.98 24.11 12.34
CA THR A 59 16.26 22.98 11.45
C THR A 59 15.02 22.69 10.61
N ILE A 60 15.13 22.87 9.30
CA ILE A 60 14.08 22.50 8.34
C ILE A 60 14.57 21.30 7.54
N CYS A 61 14.01 20.13 7.85
CA CYS A 61 14.24 18.90 7.10
C CYS A 61 13.19 18.71 6.00
N ASN A 62 13.57 18.01 4.92
CA ASN A 62 12.65 17.66 3.83
C ASN A 62 11.41 16.90 4.33
N ALA A 63 11.57 16.04 5.34
CA ALA A 63 10.48 15.27 5.94
C ALA A 63 9.30 16.13 6.44
N HIS A 64 9.53 17.39 6.81
CA HIS A 64 8.44 18.29 7.22
C HIS A 64 7.61 18.77 6.01
N LEU A 65 8.21 18.81 4.82
CA LEU A 65 7.68 19.47 3.64
C LEU A 65 7.19 18.51 2.56
N GLU A 66 7.84 17.36 2.38
CA GLU A 66 7.53 16.33 1.36
C GLU A 66 6.09 15.87 1.39
N ASP A 67 5.43 15.59 0.26
CA ASP A 67 4.05 15.09 0.33
C ASP A 67 3.98 13.67 0.91
N ALA A 68 2.95 13.44 1.73
CA ALA A 68 2.68 12.10 2.22
C ALA A 68 2.26 11.21 1.04
N PRO A 69 2.55 9.89 1.09
CA PRO A 69 2.01 8.94 0.15
C PRO A 69 0.50 9.14 0.05
N ARG A 70 -0.02 9.30 -1.16
CA ARG A 70 -1.46 9.48 -1.36
C ARG A 70 -2.14 8.19 -0.91
N SER A 71 -3.17 8.31 -0.08
CA SER A 71 -4.05 7.18 0.19
C SER A 71 -4.69 6.78 -1.13
N GLY A 72 -4.26 5.64 -1.67
CA GLY A 72 -4.87 5.06 -2.85
C GLY A 72 -6.32 4.67 -2.59
N ARG A 73 -7.02 4.19 -3.62
CA ARG A 73 -8.36 3.62 -3.45
C ARG A 73 -8.27 2.44 -2.47
N PRO A 74 -9.15 2.34 -1.46
CA PRO A 74 -9.17 1.19 -0.57
C PRO A 74 -9.36 -0.08 -1.39
N THR A 75 -8.47 -1.05 -1.20
CA THR A 75 -8.50 -2.33 -1.88
C THR A 75 -9.33 -3.33 -1.09
N LYS A 76 -10.08 -4.19 -1.78
CA LYS A 76 -10.74 -5.36 -1.18
C LYS A 76 -9.76 -6.40 -0.62
N GLU A 77 -8.48 -6.26 -0.96
CA GLU A 77 -7.37 -7.05 -0.47
C GLU A 77 -7.00 -6.63 0.95
N THR A 78 -7.70 -7.18 1.95
CA THR A 78 -7.32 -7.07 3.37
C THR A 78 -6.44 -8.25 3.78
N GLU A 79 -5.69 -8.10 4.87
CA GLU A 79 -4.81 -9.17 5.38
C GLU A 79 -5.60 -10.42 5.76
N ALA A 80 -6.77 -10.26 6.38
CA ALA A 80 -7.68 -11.36 6.71
C ALA A 80 -8.11 -12.14 5.46
N VAL A 81 -8.44 -11.43 4.38
CA VAL A 81 -8.80 -12.03 3.08
C VAL A 81 -7.62 -12.82 2.49
N ARG A 82 -6.41 -12.26 2.55
CA ARG A 82 -5.20 -12.95 2.08
C ARG A 82 -4.97 -14.26 2.82
N GLN A 83 -5.11 -14.23 4.15
CA GLN A 83 -4.96 -15.41 4.99
C GLN A 83 -6.03 -16.46 4.70
N SER A 84 -7.30 -16.08 4.59
CA SER A 84 -8.40 -16.99 4.24
C SER A 84 -8.16 -17.67 2.89
N ILE A 85 -7.79 -16.92 1.84
CA ILE A 85 -7.45 -17.46 0.52
C ILE A 85 -6.31 -18.48 0.63
N THR A 86 -5.25 -18.14 1.38
CA THR A 86 -4.07 -18.99 1.52
C THR A 86 -4.38 -20.27 2.28
N GLN A 87 -5.15 -20.18 3.37
CA GLN A 87 -5.59 -21.35 4.15
C GLN A 87 -6.47 -22.29 3.32
N LYS A 88 -7.41 -21.76 2.54
CA LYS A 88 -8.28 -22.56 1.66
C LYS A 88 -7.49 -23.25 0.55
N LEU A 89 -6.47 -22.59 0.01
CA LEU A 89 -5.57 -23.17 -0.99
C LEU A 89 -4.69 -24.28 -0.40
N VAL A 90 -4.16 -24.11 0.81
CA VAL A 90 -3.25 -25.07 1.47
C VAL A 90 -4.01 -26.25 2.10
N ARG A 91 -5.21 -26.03 2.65
CA ARG A 91 -6.04 -27.09 3.25
C ARG A 91 -6.47 -28.13 2.24
N ASP A 92 -6.58 -27.75 0.96
CA ASP A 92 -6.82 -28.70 -0.10
C ASP A 92 -5.63 -29.67 -0.19
N ARG A 93 -5.84 -30.91 0.27
CA ARG A 93 -4.82 -31.97 0.35
C ARG A 93 -4.22 -32.33 -1.03
N TYR A 94 -4.89 -31.93 -2.11
CA TYR A 94 -4.44 -32.05 -3.50
C TYR A 94 -3.88 -30.73 -4.09
N GLY A 95 -3.95 -29.62 -3.34
CA GLY A 95 -3.14 -28.40 -3.38
C GLY A 95 -3.05 -27.59 -4.68
N ARG A 96 -3.64 -28.05 -5.79
CA ARG A 96 -3.49 -27.43 -7.13
C ARG A 96 -4.71 -27.58 -8.03
N GLU A 97 -5.83 -28.09 -7.53
CA GLU A 97 -7.02 -28.32 -8.35
C GLU A 97 -8.06 -27.20 -8.21
N LYS A 98 -8.15 -26.51 -7.06
CA LYS A 98 -9.02 -25.33 -6.93
C LYS A 98 -8.61 -24.21 -7.88
N SER A 99 -9.55 -23.82 -8.73
CA SER A 99 -9.38 -22.65 -9.58
C SER A 99 -9.55 -21.37 -8.77
N CYS A 100 -9.07 -20.25 -9.31
CA CYS A 100 -9.33 -18.94 -8.70
C CYS A 100 -10.82 -18.59 -8.68
N ALA A 101 -11.64 -19.18 -9.56
CA ALA A 101 -13.09 -19.00 -9.57
C ALA A 101 -13.74 -19.74 -8.41
N ASP A 102 -13.29 -20.97 -8.11
CA ASP A 102 -13.81 -21.76 -6.99
C ASP A 102 -13.51 -21.07 -5.66
N LEU A 103 -12.27 -20.60 -5.48
CA LEU A 103 -11.88 -19.84 -4.28
C LEU A 103 -12.70 -18.54 -4.14
N ALA A 104 -12.98 -17.84 -5.23
CA ALA A 104 -13.82 -16.66 -5.22
C ALA A 104 -15.27 -17.00 -4.84
N GLY A 105 -15.82 -18.11 -5.36
CA GLY A 105 -17.14 -18.61 -5.01
C GLY A 105 -17.27 -18.97 -3.53
N GLU A 106 -16.30 -19.71 -2.99
CA GLU A 106 -16.25 -20.07 -1.56
C GLU A 106 -16.19 -18.82 -0.66
N LEU A 107 -15.40 -17.80 -1.04
CA LEU A 107 -15.35 -16.54 -0.30
C LEU A 107 -16.65 -15.76 -0.41
N SER A 108 -17.32 -15.81 -1.56
CA SER A 108 -18.61 -15.16 -1.75
C SER A 108 -19.69 -15.78 -0.86
N GLN A 109 -19.65 -17.09 -0.61
CA GLN A 109 -20.54 -17.77 0.34
C GLN A 109 -20.30 -17.32 1.79
N GLU A 110 -19.06 -16.97 2.13
CA GLU A 110 -18.68 -16.37 3.42
C GLU A 110 -18.96 -14.85 3.49
N GLY A 111 -19.60 -14.27 2.46
CA GLY A 111 -19.94 -12.85 2.40
C GLY A 111 -18.83 -11.94 1.86
N VAL A 112 -17.71 -12.49 1.42
CA VAL A 112 -16.56 -11.75 0.87
C VAL A 112 -16.61 -11.77 -0.66
N ASN A 113 -17.19 -10.72 -1.25
CA ASN A 113 -17.33 -10.62 -2.71
C ASN A 113 -16.05 -10.10 -3.40
N ILE A 114 -15.25 -11.02 -3.93
CA ILE A 114 -13.97 -10.79 -4.61
C ILE A 114 -13.98 -11.46 -5.99
N SER A 115 -13.36 -10.84 -6.99
CA SER A 115 -13.27 -11.43 -8.33
C SER A 115 -12.19 -12.50 -8.39
N ALA A 116 -12.37 -13.51 -9.24
CA ALA A 116 -11.33 -14.52 -9.51
C ALA A 116 -9.98 -13.89 -9.96
N THR A 117 -10.05 -12.75 -10.66
CA THR A 117 -8.86 -11.99 -11.07
C THR A 117 -8.12 -11.35 -9.89
N THR A 118 -8.82 -10.87 -8.86
CA THR A 118 -8.21 -10.36 -7.63
C THR A 118 -7.60 -11.49 -6.80
N VAL A 119 -8.28 -12.64 -6.68
CA VAL A 119 -7.71 -13.85 -6.04
C VAL A 119 -6.38 -14.23 -6.71
N ARG A 120 -6.32 -14.24 -8.05
CA ARG A 120 -5.09 -14.52 -8.79
C ARG A 120 -3.98 -13.50 -8.49
N GLN A 121 -4.30 -12.21 -8.40
CA GLN A 121 -3.31 -11.18 -8.08
C GLN A 121 -2.75 -11.37 -6.66
N ILE A 122 -3.61 -11.66 -5.70
CA ILE A 122 -3.23 -11.94 -4.31
C ILE A 122 -2.30 -13.15 -4.23
N LEU A 123 -2.66 -14.26 -4.88
CA LEU A 123 -1.83 -15.48 -4.90
C LEU A 123 -0.48 -15.25 -5.56
N LYS A 124 -0.42 -14.47 -6.65
CA LYS A 124 0.85 -14.10 -7.28
C LYS A 124 1.74 -13.26 -6.37
N LYS A 125 1.18 -12.27 -5.66
CA LYS A 125 1.92 -11.45 -4.68
C LYS A 125 2.45 -12.30 -3.53
N ALA A 126 1.71 -13.34 -3.13
CA ALA A 126 2.13 -14.31 -2.12
C ALA A 126 3.14 -15.35 -2.65
N GLY A 127 3.53 -15.30 -3.93
CA GLY A 127 4.57 -16.17 -4.51
C GLY A 127 4.06 -17.48 -5.12
N TYR A 128 2.75 -17.73 -5.14
CA TYR A 128 2.19 -18.94 -5.74
C TYR A 128 2.31 -18.92 -7.27
N LYS A 129 2.66 -20.08 -7.85
CA LYS A 129 2.78 -20.29 -9.30
C LYS A 129 1.80 -21.35 -9.75
N LYS A 130 1.28 -21.22 -10.98
CA LYS A 130 0.50 -22.27 -11.62
C LYS A 130 1.42 -23.44 -11.92
N THR A 131 1.19 -24.56 -11.27
CA THR A 131 1.98 -25.78 -11.39
C THR A 131 1.08 -26.95 -11.74
N LYS A 132 1.51 -27.82 -12.66
CA LYS A 132 0.75 -29.04 -12.97
C LYS A 132 0.63 -29.92 -11.71
N PRO A 133 -0.53 -30.56 -11.47
CA PRO A 133 -0.63 -31.58 -10.45
C PRO A 133 0.37 -32.70 -10.73
N THR A 134 1.22 -33.01 -9.75
CA THR A 134 2.15 -34.14 -9.82
C THR A 134 1.47 -35.32 -9.14
N ARG A 135 1.07 -36.33 -9.92
CA ARG A 135 0.54 -37.59 -9.38
C ARG A 135 1.68 -38.59 -9.29
N LYS A 136 1.70 -39.37 -8.20
CA LYS A 136 2.62 -40.51 -8.10
C LYS A 136 2.29 -41.48 -9.25
N PRO A 137 3.27 -41.92 -10.05
CA PRO A 137 3.01 -42.92 -11.07
C PRO A 137 2.43 -44.18 -10.42
N GLY A 138 1.47 -44.81 -11.09
CA GLY A 138 0.91 -46.09 -10.66
C GLY A 138 1.97 -47.19 -10.65
N LEU A 139 1.71 -48.28 -9.92
CA LEU A 139 2.57 -49.47 -9.97
C LEU A 139 2.66 -50.00 -11.40
N THR A 140 3.87 -50.27 -11.86
CA THR A 140 4.08 -51.00 -13.12
C THR A 140 3.62 -52.45 -12.95
N LYS A 141 3.27 -53.12 -14.06
CA LYS A 141 2.81 -54.52 -14.04
C LYS A 141 3.80 -55.44 -13.30
N LYS A 142 5.11 -55.30 -13.59
CA LYS A 142 6.19 -56.03 -12.92
C LYS A 142 6.17 -55.90 -11.39
N ILE A 143 6.11 -54.66 -10.88
CA ILE A 143 6.10 -54.39 -9.43
C ILE A 143 4.79 -54.92 -8.79
N ARG A 144 3.71 -54.97 -9.56
CA ARG A 144 2.42 -55.50 -9.08
C ARG A 144 2.45 -57.03 -8.98
N GLU A 145 3.08 -57.70 -9.94
CA GLU A 145 3.30 -59.15 -9.97
C GLU A 145 4.27 -59.59 -8.84
N GLU A 146 5.39 -58.89 -8.66
CA GLU A 146 6.35 -59.16 -7.56
C GLU A 146 5.76 -59.04 -6.15
N ARG A 147 4.68 -58.27 -5.97
CA ARG A 147 4.00 -58.12 -4.68
C ARG A 147 2.89 -59.14 -4.43
N LEU A 148 2.43 -59.81 -5.49
CA LEU A 148 1.34 -60.79 -5.46
C LEU A 148 1.86 -62.23 -5.52
N ALA A 149 3.15 -62.42 -5.84
CA ALA A 149 3.90 -63.65 -5.65
C ALA A 149 4.34 -63.81 -4.19
#